data_AF-A0A1Y3EDS7-F1
#
_entry.id   AF-A0A1Y3EDS7-F1
#
_cell.length_a   1.000
_cell.length_b   1.000
_cell.length_c   1.000
_cell.angle_alpha   90.00
_cell.angle_beta   90.00
_cell.angle_gamma   90.00
#
_symmetry.space_group_name_H-M   'P 1'
#
loop_
_entity.id
_entity.type
_entity.pdbx_description
1 polymer ?
#
loop_
_entity_poly.entity_id
_entity_poly.type
_entity_poly.pdbx_seq_one_letter_code
_entity_poly.pdbx_strand_id
1 'polypeptide(L)'
;MDSLLRFETTMNRKVADFEKRFANFVGAKHAVMVNSGSSADLLACFACVTPGLALLAPDDEILVPALTWPTQIWSAAMAGLKVKTIDIDPTTLNSNVEQIEQAIGPQTKALFLVHLMGNPCQMEPIVSLCRRRGLVLLEDCCESLNARSNGQHVGTFGVAGTFSFFFSHHLVTMEGGMVVTNDDRFADALRMLRAHG
;
A
#
# COMPACT_ATOMS: atom_id res chain seq x y z
N MET A 1 7.72 28.43 2.67
CA MET A 1 8.65 29.58 2.63
C MET A 1 10.10 29.15 2.91
N ASP A 2 10.39 28.46 4.02
CA ASP A 2 11.77 28.05 4.37
C ASP A 2 12.52 27.26 3.27
N SER A 3 11.88 26.30 2.58
CA SER A 3 12.52 25.57 1.47
C SER A 3 12.92 26.47 0.30
N LEU A 4 12.11 27.50 0.01
CA LEU A 4 12.39 28.47 -1.05
C LEU A 4 13.51 29.42 -0.64
N LEU A 5 13.49 29.90 0.61
CA LEU A 5 14.51 30.82 1.13
C LEU A 5 15.91 30.19 1.18
N ARG A 6 15.98 28.87 1.41
CA ARG A 6 17.25 28.13 1.48
C ARG A 6 17.63 27.42 0.19
N PHE A 7 16.81 27.51 -0.86
CA PHE A 7 16.95 26.72 -2.09
C PHE A 7 17.07 25.20 -1.84
N GLU A 8 16.48 24.71 -0.75
CA GLU A 8 16.36 23.29 -0.41
C GLU A 8 15.09 22.72 -1.05
N THR A 9 15.09 22.57 -2.39
CA THR A 9 13.93 22.14 -3.18
C THR A 9 13.94 20.66 -3.58
N THR A 10 15.07 19.97 -3.38
CA THR A 10 15.19 18.51 -3.57
C THR A 10 14.82 17.75 -2.28
N MET A 11 14.53 16.45 -2.41
CA MET A 11 14.24 15.57 -1.28
C MET A 11 15.41 15.60 -0.27
N ASN A 12 15.13 16.03 0.97
CA ASN A 12 16.14 16.20 2.02
C ASN A 12 15.47 16.08 3.42
N ARG A 13 16.02 16.75 4.44
CA ARG A 13 15.60 16.69 5.86
C ARG A 13 14.08 16.78 6.08
N LYS A 14 13.35 17.66 5.39
CA LYS A 14 11.90 17.79 5.61
C LYS A 14 11.11 16.55 5.23
N VAL A 15 11.56 15.84 4.19
CA VAL A 15 10.97 14.57 3.78
C VAL A 15 11.27 13.51 4.84
N ALA A 16 12.53 13.41 5.28
CA ALA A 16 12.92 12.47 6.34
C ALA A 16 12.18 12.71 7.68
N ASP A 17 11.99 13.98 8.05
CA ASP A 17 11.21 14.36 9.24
C ASP A 17 9.73 13.99 9.09
N PHE A 18 9.17 14.18 7.89
CA PHE A 18 7.78 13.80 7.61
C PHE A 18 7.59 12.29 7.63
N GLU A 19 8.49 11.52 6.99
CA GLU A 19 8.51 10.06 7.04
C GLU A 19 8.52 9.54 8.48
N LYS A 20 9.44 10.05 9.32
CA LYS A 20 9.53 9.64 10.73
C LYS A 20 8.24 9.93 11.50
N ARG A 21 7.66 11.12 11.30
CA ARG A 21 6.40 11.51 11.97
C ARG A 21 5.22 10.68 11.47
N PHE A 22 5.18 10.38 10.18
CA PHE A 22 4.13 9.57 9.58
C PHE A 22 4.19 8.12 10.05
N ALA A 23 5.38 7.51 10.06
CA ALA A 23 5.62 6.17 10.60
C ALA A 23 5.11 6.06 12.05
N ASN A 24 5.48 7.03 12.90
CA ASN A 24 5.01 7.10 14.28
C ASN A 24 3.49 7.30 14.39
N PHE A 25 2.89 8.11 13.51
CA PHE A 25 1.45 8.39 13.51
C PHE A 25 0.62 7.14 13.19
N VAL A 26 1.01 6.38 12.16
CA VAL A 26 0.30 5.15 11.77
C VAL A 26 0.73 3.93 12.61
N GLY A 27 1.86 4.02 13.32
CA GLY A 27 2.41 2.90 14.10
C GLY A 27 3.20 1.89 13.27
N ALA A 28 3.85 2.33 12.20
CA ALA A 28 4.76 1.52 11.38
C ALA A 28 6.23 1.80 11.73
N LYS A 29 7.12 0.85 11.45
CA LYS A 29 8.58 1.01 11.65
C LYS A 29 9.19 1.98 10.62
N HIS A 30 8.73 1.90 9.37
CA HIS A 30 9.23 2.72 8.26
C HIS A 30 8.10 3.39 7.52
N ALA A 31 8.41 4.57 6.98
CA ALA A 31 7.61 5.26 5.99
C ALA A 31 8.55 5.84 4.91
N VAL A 32 8.15 5.75 3.65
CA VAL A 32 8.93 6.21 2.49
C VAL A 32 8.03 7.10 1.63
N MET A 33 8.33 8.40 1.60
CA MET A 33 7.53 9.38 0.87
C MET A 33 7.85 9.29 -0.62
N VAL A 34 6.82 9.42 -1.44
CA VAL A 34 6.87 9.44 -2.90
C VAL A 34 6.04 10.60 -3.44
N ASN A 35 6.09 10.83 -4.75
CA ASN A 35 5.43 11.95 -5.42
C ASN A 35 3.90 11.83 -5.54
N SER A 36 3.31 10.63 -5.39
CA SER A 36 1.85 10.44 -5.40
C SER A 36 1.45 9.12 -4.74
N GLY A 37 0.18 8.97 -4.35
CA GLY A 37 -0.36 7.67 -3.90
C GLY A 37 -0.21 6.58 -4.97
N SER A 38 -0.41 6.93 -6.25
CA SER A 38 -0.19 6.01 -7.36
C SER A 38 1.25 5.53 -7.49
N SER A 39 2.23 6.39 -7.20
CA SER A 39 3.63 5.97 -7.15
C SER A 39 3.94 5.14 -5.91
N ALA A 40 3.16 5.30 -4.83
CA ALA A 40 3.27 4.47 -3.63
C ALA A 40 2.82 3.03 -3.94
N ASP A 41 1.67 2.86 -4.61
CA ASP A 41 1.22 1.56 -5.12
C ASP A 41 2.25 0.92 -6.04
N LEU A 42 2.78 1.72 -6.98
CA LEU A 42 3.78 1.25 -7.94
C LEU A 42 5.02 0.71 -7.24
N LEU A 43 5.59 1.48 -6.31
CA LEU A 43 6.79 1.06 -5.59
C LEU A 43 6.52 -0.13 -4.66
N ALA A 44 5.35 -0.21 -4.03
CA ALA A 44 4.99 -1.37 -3.22
C ALA A 44 4.92 -2.65 -4.06
N CYS A 45 4.27 -2.61 -5.23
CA CYS A 45 4.23 -3.76 -6.14
C CYS A 45 5.62 -4.12 -6.69
N PHE A 46 6.43 -3.13 -7.10
CA PHE A 46 7.78 -3.38 -7.60
C PHE A 46 8.71 -3.94 -6.52
N ALA A 47 8.60 -3.47 -5.28
CA ALA A 47 9.36 -4.00 -4.16
C ALA A 47 9.03 -5.49 -3.91
N CYS A 48 7.77 -5.90 -4.04
CA CYS A 48 7.37 -7.31 -3.92
C CYS A 48 8.07 -8.24 -4.92
N VAL A 49 8.40 -7.76 -6.13
CA VAL A 49 9.04 -8.56 -7.19
C VAL A 49 10.53 -8.26 -7.34
N THR A 50 11.10 -7.40 -6.50
CA THR A 50 12.51 -6.97 -6.62
C THR A 50 13.46 -8.14 -6.33
N PRO A 51 14.42 -8.43 -7.23
CA PRO A 51 15.40 -9.51 -7.03
C PRO A 51 16.12 -9.42 -5.67
N GLY A 52 16.29 -10.56 -5.00
CA GLY A 52 16.92 -10.64 -3.68
C GLY A 52 15.97 -10.40 -2.50
N LEU A 53 14.87 -9.65 -2.69
CA LEU A 53 13.76 -9.52 -1.72
C LEU A 53 12.53 -10.34 -2.12
N ALA A 54 12.37 -10.60 -3.41
CA ALA A 54 11.19 -11.16 -4.08
C ALA A 54 10.27 -11.98 -3.17
N LEU A 55 9.16 -11.36 -2.79
CA LEU A 55 8.02 -12.00 -2.12
C LEU A 55 7.08 -12.63 -3.14
N LEU A 56 7.09 -12.10 -4.36
CA LEU A 56 6.32 -12.56 -5.50
C LEU A 56 7.25 -12.74 -6.71
N ALA A 57 6.89 -13.70 -7.56
CA ALA A 57 7.51 -13.91 -8.86
C ALA A 57 6.70 -13.20 -9.95
N PRO A 58 7.31 -12.91 -11.12
CA PRO A 58 6.55 -12.58 -12.32
C PRO A 58 5.47 -13.64 -12.59
N ASP A 59 4.34 -13.21 -13.14
CA ASP A 59 3.15 -14.02 -13.42
C ASP A 59 2.39 -14.57 -12.20
N ASP A 60 2.82 -14.30 -10.96
CA ASP A 60 2.04 -14.63 -9.77
C ASP A 60 0.69 -13.88 -9.78
N GLU A 61 -0.38 -14.56 -9.36
CA GLU A 61 -1.72 -13.98 -9.33
C GLU A 61 -1.94 -13.15 -8.06
N ILE A 62 -2.41 -11.92 -8.25
CA ILE A 62 -2.75 -10.97 -7.20
C ILE A 62 -4.24 -10.61 -7.29
N LEU A 63 -4.94 -10.78 -6.17
CA LEU A 63 -6.33 -10.38 -6.02
C LEU A 63 -6.42 -8.88 -5.76
N VAL A 64 -7.32 -8.19 -6.47
CA VAL A 64 -7.60 -6.74 -6.28
C VAL A 64 -9.11 -6.52 -6.32
N PRO A 65 -9.72 -5.69 -5.43
CA PRO A 65 -11.13 -5.37 -5.51
C PRO A 65 -11.54 -4.77 -6.86
N ALA A 66 -12.70 -5.17 -7.38
CA ALA A 66 -13.23 -4.66 -8.65
C ALA A 66 -13.63 -3.18 -8.55
N LEU A 67 -14.00 -2.72 -7.34
CA LEU A 67 -14.25 -1.33 -7.03
C LEU A 67 -13.02 -0.75 -6.31
N THR A 68 -12.21 0.01 -7.03
CA THR A 68 -11.00 0.67 -6.51
C THR A 68 -10.54 1.80 -7.43
N TRP A 69 -9.46 2.50 -7.07
CA TRP A 69 -8.77 3.44 -7.93
C TRP A 69 -7.89 2.72 -8.96
N PRO A 70 -7.87 3.14 -10.25
CA PRO A 70 -7.20 2.40 -11.32
C PRO A 70 -5.70 2.15 -11.10
N THR A 71 -4.99 3.02 -10.38
CA THR A 71 -3.54 2.83 -10.19
C THR A 71 -3.18 1.68 -9.27
N GLN A 72 -4.12 1.19 -8.45
CA GLN A 72 -3.91 -0.05 -7.70
C GLN A 72 -3.74 -1.24 -8.67
N ILE A 73 -4.64 -1.35 -9.66
CA ILE A 73 -4.61 -2.40 -10.70
C ILE A 73 -3.39 -2.23 -11.61
N TRP A 74 -3.14 -1.01 -12.09
CA TRP A 74 -2.03 -0.76 -13.01
C TRP A 74 -0.66 -0.98 -12.36
N SER A 75 -0.51 -0.67 -11.07
CA SER A 75 0.76 -0.91 -10.34
C SER A 75 1.10 -2.39 -10.26
N ALA A 76 0.10 -3.22 -9.93
CA ALA A 76 0.26 -4.67 -9.92
C ALA A 76 0.59 -5.22 -11.32
N ALA A 77 -0.14 -4.78 -12.35
CA ALA A 77 0.10 -5.21 -13.72
C ALA A 77 1.48 -4.79 -14.25
N MET A 78 1.91 -3.55 -13.99
CA MET A 78 3.23 -3.04 -14.40
C MET A 78 4.39 -3.75 -13.67
N ALA A 79 4.16 -4.28 -12.47
CA ALA A 79 5.12 -5.12 -11.76
C ALA A 79 5.21 -6.56 -12.33
N GLY A 80 4.43 -6.89 -13.37
CA GLY A 80 4.42 -8.20 -14.00
C GLY A 80 3.56 -9.24 -13.29
N LEU A 81 2.65 -8.82 -12.40
CA LEU A 81 1.72 -9.71 -11.70
C LEU A 81 0.43 -9.90 -12.53
N LYS A 82 -0.22 -11.07 -12.37
CA LYS A 82 -1.53 -11.35 -12.98
C LYS A 82 -2.64 -10.85 -12.08
N VAL A 83 -3.27 -9.75 -12.47
CA VAL A 83 -4.40 -9.20 -11.71
C VAL A 83 -5.66 -10.04 -11.93
N LYS A 84 -6.27 -10.47 -10.83
CA LYS A 84 -7.61 -11.07 -10.81
C LYS A 84 -8.51 -10.23 -9.90
N THR A 85 -9.63 -9.76 -10.44
CA THR A 85 -10.53 -8.91 -9.68
C THR A 85 -11.43 -9.74 -8.76
N ILE A 86 -11.77 -9.16 -7.61
CA ILE A 86 -12.71 -9.74 -6.63
C ILE A 86 -13.89 -8.81 -6.40
N ASP A 87 -15.07 -9.37 -6.15
CA ASP A 87 -16.27 -8.59 -5.91
C ASP A 87 -16.23 -7.88 -4.53
N ILE A 88 -17.18 -6.98 -4.31
CA ILE A 88 -17.30 -6.15 -3.10
C ILE A 88 -18.66 -6.34 -2.42
N ASP A 89 -18.74 -6.05 -1.13
CA ASP A 89 -20.02 -5.95 -0.43
C ASP A 89 -20.65 -4.59 -0.77
N PRO A 90 -21.86 -4.53 -1.35
CA PRO A 90 -22.48 -3.27 -1.75
C PRO A 90 -22.84 -2.33 -0.59
N THR A 91 -22.85 -2.84 0.64
CA THR A 91 -23.11 -2.06 1.86
C THR A 91 -21.84 -1.38 2.36
N THR A 92 -20.73 -2.10 2.38
CA THR A 92 -19.45 -1.58 2.92
C THR A 92 -18.55 -0.98 1.85
N LEU A 93 -18.82 -1.32 0.59
CA LEU A 93 -18.02 -1.06 -0.61
C LEU A 93 -16.64 -1.74 -0.63
N ASN A 94 -16.32 -2.52 0.40
CA ASN A 94 -15.09 -3.28 0.51
C ASN A 94 -15.32 -4.76 0.21
N SER A 95 -14.28 -5.49 -0.19
CA SER A 95 -14.33 -6.96 -0.26
C SER A 95 -14.31 -7.58 1.13
N ASN A 96 -15.21 -8.53 1.38
CA ASN A 96 -15.22 -9.31 2.62
C ASN A 96 -14.38 -10.59 2.53
N VAL A 97 -14.15 -11.25 3.67
CA VAL A 97 -13.28 -12.43 3.75
C VAL A 97 -13.84 -13.61 2.94
N GLU A 98 -15.16 -13.75 2.86
CA GLU A 98 -15.83 -14.80 2.09
C GLU A 98 -15.61 -14.63 0.59
N GLN A 99 -15.75 -13.41 0.07
CA GLN A 99 -15.48 -13.06 -1.32
C GLN A 99 -14.01 -13.29 -1.68
N ILE A 100 -13.09 -12.88 -0.78
CA ILE A 100 -11.66 -13.13 -0.94
C ILE A 100 -11.40 -14.64 -0.98
N GLU A 101 -11.93 -15.42 -0.03
CA GLU A 101 -11.69 -16.86 0.03
C GLU A 101 -12.22 -17.61 -1.20
N GLN A 102 -13.38 -17.23 -1.74
CA GLN A 102 -13.93 -17.80 -2.96
C GLN A 102 -13.08 -17.48 -4.20
N ALA A 103 -12.42 -16.33 -4.23
CA ALA A 103 -11.58 -15.93 -5.34
C ALA A 103 -10.19 -16.58 -5.32
N ILE A 104 -9.75 -17.11 -4.18
CA ILE A 104 -8.44 -17.78 -4.07
C ILE A 104 -8.43 -19.05 -4.93
N GLY A 105 -7.50 -19.09 -5.89
CA GLY A 105 -7.17 -20.26 -6.70
C GLY A 105 -5.75 -20.77 -6.42
N PRO A 106 -5.32 -21.84 -7.12
CA PRO A 106 -3.98 -22.43 -6.94
C PRO A 106 -2.83 -21.49 -7.32
N GLN A 107 -3.11 -20.46 -8.15
CA GLN A 107 -2.13 -19.48 -8.59
C GLN A 107 -2.10 -18.22 -7.71
N THR A 108 -3.07 -18.03 -6.82
CA THR A 108 -3.17 -16.84 -5.99
C THR A 108 -2.01 -16.79 -4.99
N LYS A 109 -1.21 -15.72 -5.05
CA LYS A 109 -0.07 -15.48 -4.15
C LYS A 109 -0.20 -14.20 -3.34
N ALA A 110 -1.01 -13.25 -3.79
CA ALA A 110 -1.16 -11.97 -3.13
C ALA A 110 -2.61 -11.47 -3.10
N LEU A 111 -2.86 -10.60 -2.14
CA LEU A 111 -4.04 -9.76 -2.05
C LEU A 111 -3.58 -8.31 -1.91
N PHE A 112 -3.99 -7.46 -2.85
CA PHE A 112 -3.90 -6.02 -2.71
C PHE A 112 -5.28 -5.49 -2.33
N LEU A 113 -5.51 -5.32 -1.03
CA LEU A 113 -6.78 -4.85 -0.50
C LEU A 113 -6.87 -3.32 -0.61
N VAL A 114 -8.05 -2.75 -0.76
CA VAL A 114 -8.29 -1.31 -0.60
C VAL A 114 -9.22 -1.06 0.58
N HIS A 115 -8.99 0.02 1.32
CA HIS A 115 -9.93 0.55 2.31
C HIS A 115 -10.67 1.73 1.71
N LEU A 116 -11.87 1.47 1.18
CA LEU A 116 -12.57 2.41 0.35
C LEU A 116 -13.23 3.53 1.17
N MET A 117 -13.12 4.78 0.70
CA MET A 117 -13.84 5.94 1.24
C MET A 117 -13.72 6.16 2.76
N GLY A 118 -12.57 5.83 3.36
CA GLY A 118 -12.36 5.95 4.80
C GLY A 118 -12.90 4.80 5.63
N ASN A 119 -13.59 3.84 5.01
CA ASN A 119 -14.16 2.68 5.67
C ASN A 119 -13.14 1.52 5.71
N PRO A 120 -12.60 1.15 6.89
CA PRO A 120 -11.64 0.06 6.99
C PRO A 120 -12.30 -1.29 6.72
N CYS A 121 -11.58 -2.19 6.06
CA CYS A 121 -12.01 -3.58 5.96
C CYS A 121 -11.99 -4.25 7.34
N GLN A 122 -12.74 -5.35 7.47
CA GLN A 122 -12.63 -6.21 8.66
C GLN A 122 -11.32 -7.01 8.58
N MET A 123 -10.26 -6.48 9.18
CA MET A 123 -8.89 -6.96 8.91
C MET A 123 -8.55 -8.27 9.60
N GLU A 124 -9.09 -8.54 10.78
CA GLU A 124 -8.72 -9.75 11.53
C GLU A 124 -9.04 -11.06 10.77
N PRO A 125 -10.24 -11.24 10.18
CA PRO A 125 -10.52 -12.38 9.31
C PRO A 125 -9.60 -12.45 8.08
N ILE A 126 -9.35 -11.31 7.42
CA ILE A 126 -8.54 -11.22 6.20
C ILE A 126 -7.09 -11.59 6.48
N VAL A 127 -6.48 -11.00 7.51
CA VAL A 127 -5.11 -11.30 7.94
C VAL A 127 -4.98 -12.77 8.32
N SER A 128 -5.97 -13.32 9.03
CA SER A 128 -5.99 -14.74 9.37
C SER A 128 -6.05 -15.63 8.12
N LEU A 129 -6.86 -15.27 7.12
CA LEU A 129 -6.93 -15.97 5.84
C LEU A 129 -5.60 -15.90 5.08
N CYS A 130 -5.02 -14.71 4.92
CA CYS A 130 -3.74 -14.51 4.25
C CYS A 130 -2.63 -15.34 4.91
N ARG A 131 -2.56 -15.36 6.25
CA ARG A 131 -1.59 -16.20 6.98
C ARG A 131 -1.80 -17.69 6.73
N ARG A 132 -3.04 -18.19 6.82
CA ARG A 132 -3.35 -19.61 6.58
C ARG A 132 -3.01 -20.05 5.16
N ARG A 133 -3.17 -19.15 4.18
CA ARG A 133 -2.96 -19.43 2.76
C ARG A 133 -1.56 -19.05 2.26
N GLY A 134 -0.74 -18.39 3.10
CA GLY A 134 0.58 -17.91 2.72
C GLY A 134 0.55 -16.78 1.68
N LEU A 135 -0.47 -15.93 1.71
CA LEU A 135 -0.61 -14.81 0.77
C LEU A 135 0.16 -13.57 1.24
N VAL A 136 0.81 -12.89 0.30
CA VAL A 136 1.33 -11.54 0.51
C VAL A 136 0.17 -10.56 0.56
N LEU A 137 0.07 -9.79 1.65
CA LEU A 137 -0.97 -8.77 1.83
C LEU A 137 -0.38 -7.39 1.60
N LEU A 138 -0.96 -6.64 0.67
CA LEU A 138 -0.74 -5.21 0.46
C LEU A 138 -2.05 -4.46 0.77
N GLU A 139 -1.92 -3.23 1.27
CA GLU A 139 -3.07 -2.39 1.64
C GLU A 139 -3.00 -1.04 0.92
N ASP A 140 -3.99 -0.73 0.09
CA ASP A 140 -4.23 0.61 -0.42
C ASP A 140 -5.07 1.39 0.60
N CYS A 141 -4.43 2.35 1.25
CA CYS A 141 -5.02 3.22 2.25
C CYS A 141 -5.08 4.67 1.77
N CYS A 142 -5.00 4.91 0.46
CA CYS A 142 -5.02 6.26 -0.11
C CYS A 142 -6.26 7.03 0.37
N GLU A 143 -7.40 6.37 0.49
CA GLU A 143 -8.67 6.98 0.91
C GLU A 143 -8.97 6.81 2.41
N SER A 144 -8.06 6.24 3.20
CA SER A 144 -8.37 5.79 4.57
C SER A 144 -7.32 6.15 5.63
N LEU A 145 -6.70 7.32 5.48
CA LEU A 145 -5.79 7.85 6.50
C LEU A 145 -6.51 7.99 7.84
N ASN A 146 -5.89 7.51 8.92
CA ASN A 146 -6.42 7.47 10.30
C ASN A 146 -7.56 6.45 10.56
N ALA A 147 -7.99 5.68 9.55
CA ALA A 147 -8.92 4.57 9.78
C ALA A 147 -8.25 3.44 10.57
N ARG A 148 -9.03 2.73 11.38
CA ARG A 148 -8.53 1.67 12.27
C ARG A 148 -9.44 0.45 12.25
N SER A 149 -8.82 -0.72 12.30
CA SER A 149 -9.51 -2.00 12.53
C SER A 149 -9.01 -2.55 13.86
N ASN A 150 -9.92 -2.78 14.82
CA ASN A 150 -9.59 -3.23 16.19
C ASN A 150 -8.46 -2.43 16.87
N GLY A 151 -8.46 -1.10 16.68
CA GLY A 151 -7.49 -0.18 17.27
C GLY A 151 -6.16 -0.06 16.52
N GLN A 152 -5.82 -0.99 15.63
CA GLN A 152 -4.65 -0.91 14.76
C GLN A 152 -4.94 -0.09 13.50
N HIS A 153 -4.00 0.76 13.10
CA HIS A 153 -4.15 1.62 11.92
C HIS A 153 -4.11 0.77 10.64
N VAL A 154 -5.00 1.04 9.69
CA VAL A 154 -4.97 0.36 8.38
C VAL A 154 -3.70 0.72 7.60
N GLY A 155 -3.21 -0.18 6.76
CA GLY A 155 -1.91 -0.04 6.11
C GLY A 155 -0.73 -0.57 6.92
N THR A 156 -1.00 -1.16 8.10
CA THR A 156 0.04 -1.76 8.96
C THR A 156 -0.19 -3.26 9.22
N PHE A 157 -1.17 -3.87 8.57
CA PHE A 157 -1.51 -5.28 8.72
C PHE A 157 -0.73 -6.17 7.73
N GLY A 158 -0.50 -5.67 6.52
CA GLY A 158 0.21 -6.34 5.44
C GLY A 158 1.72 -6.10 5.46
N VAL A 159 2.37 -6.48 4.35
CA VAL A 159 3.80 -6.20 4.14
C VAL A 159 4.04 -4.71 3.87
N ALA A 160 3.08 -4.04 3.23
CA ALA A 160 3.11 -2.60 3.02
C ALA A 160 1.71 -2.00 2.90
N GLY A 161 1.59 -0.75 3.36
CA GLY A 161 0.42 0.09 3.17
C GLY A 161 0.76 1.35 2.39
N THR A 162 -0.11 1.78 1.48
CA THR A 162 0.09 2.97 0.65
C THR A 162 -0.89 4.08 0.99
N PHE A 163 -0.44 5.33 0.90
CA PHE A 163 -1.23 6.51 1.23
C PHE A 163 -1.05 7.60 0.17
N SER A 164 -2.06 8.45 0.03
CA SER A 164 -2.08 9.59 -0.88
C SER A 164 -2.25 10.89 -0.12
N PHE A 165 -1.55 11.93 -0.59
CA PHE A 165 -1.61 13.31 -0.10
C PHE A 165 -2.01 14.30 -1.21
N PHE A 166 -2.78 13.82 -2.18
CA PHE A 166 -3.36 14.65 -3.23
C PHE A 166 -4.39 15.64 -2.66
N PHE A 167 -4.71 16.69 -3.43
CA PHE A 167 -5.54 17.83 -3.02
C PHE A 167 -6.86 17.47 -2.29
N SER A 168 -7.54 16.39 -2.68
CA SER A 168 -8.81 15.97 -2.10
C SER A 168 -8.71 14.88 -1.02
N HIS A 169 -7.52 14.62 -0.48
CA HIS A 169 -7.29 13.61 0.56
C HIS A 169 -7.22 14.24 1.97
N HIS A 170 -7.25 13.39 2.99
CA HIS A 170 -7.25 13.76 4.41
C HIS A 170 -6.09 14.67 4.84
N LEU A 171 -4.93 14.52 4.19
CA LEU A 171 -3.76 15.38 4.35
C LEU A 171 -3.27 15.74 2.94
N VAL A 172 -2.83 16.98 2.74
CA VAL A 172 -2.51 17.50 1.40
C VAL A 172 -1.10 18.07 1.34
N THR A 173 -0.34 17.68 0.32
CA THR A 173 1.02 18.21 0.05
C THR A 173 1.17 18.75 -1.38
N MET A 174 0.08 19.26 -1.97
CA MET A 174 -0.10 19.45 -3.42
C MET A 174 -0.26 18.09 -4.10
N GLU A 175 0.87 17.40 -4.29
CA GLU A 175 0.95 16.00 -4.70
C GLU A 175 1.81 15.27 -3.66
N GLY A 176 1.55 13.98 -3.48
CA GLY A 176 2.36 13.16 -2.57
C GLY A 176 1.75 11.82 -2.28
N GLY A 177 2.61 10.90 -1.83
CA GLY A 177 2.18 9.64 -1.27
C GLY A 177 3.20 9.10 -0.28
N MET A 178 2.85 7.99 0.35
CA MET A 178 3.70 7.32 1.32
C MET A 178 3.51 5.82 1.20
N VAL A 179 4.60 5.06 1.28
CA VAL A 179 4.55 3.62 1.55
C VAL A 179 5.03 3.40 2.99
N VAL A 180 4.30 2.62 3.78
CA VAL A 180 4.71 2.23 5.13
C VAL A 180 4.92 0.73 5.20
N THR A 181 5.87 0.30 6.04
CA THR A 181 6.17 -1.12 6.23
C THR A 181 6.86 -1.35 7.58
N ASN A 182 6.79 -2.57 8.08
CA ASN A 182 7.54 -3.02 9.25
C ASN A 182 8.80 -3.83 8.89
N ASP A 183 9.01 -4.13 7.59
CA ASP A 183 10.15 -4.89 7.09
C ASP A 183 11.29 -3.94 6.68
N ASP A 184 12.47 -4.12 7.29
CA ASP A 184 13.66 -3.32 7.02
C ASP A 184 14.14 -3.46 5.56
N ARG A 185 14.13 -4.69 5.03
CA ARG A 185 14.59 -4.98 3.68
C ARG A 185 13.61 -4.44 2.65
N PHE A 186 12.32 -4.48 2.94
CA PHE A 186 11.29 -3.87 2.10
C PHE A 186 11.44 -2.34 2.08
N ALA A 187 11.68 -1.71 3.24
CA ALA A 187 11.94 -0.27 3.32
C ALA A 187 13.18 0.15 2.53
N ASP A 188 14.25 -0.66 2.55
CA ASP A 188 15.46 -0.39 1.78
C ASP A 188 15.22 -0.53 0.27
N ALA A 189 14.49 -1.56 -0.16
CA ALA A 189 14.09 -1.71 -1.56
C ALA A 189 13.25 -0.52 -2.04
N LEU A 190 12.29 -0.03 -1.24
CA LEU A 190 11.51 1.16 -1.56
C LEU A 190 12.39 2.40 -1.74
N ARG A 191 13.40 2.60 -0.88
CA ARG A 191 14.32 3.75 -0.97
C ARG A 191 15.19 3.69 -2.22
N MET A 192 15.67 2.50 -2.59
CA MET A 192 16.41 2.28 -3.84
C MET A 192 15.54 2.57 -5.07
N LEU A 193 14.37 1.93 -5.15
CA LEU A 193 13.43 2.10 -6.27
C LEU A 193 12.97 3.56 -6.45
N ARG A 194 12.82 4.31 -5.35
CA ARG A 194 12.46 5.73 -5.38
C ARG A 194 13.52 6.61 -6.04
N ALA A 195 14.80 6.24 -5.95
CA ALA A 195 15.91 7.12 -6.29
C ALA A 195 17.04 6.37 -7.04
N HIS A 196 16.73 5.96 -8.28
CA HIS A 196 17.69 5.45 -9.28
C HIS A 196 18.20 4.00 -9.11
N GLY A 197 17.61 3.20 -8.23
CA GLY A 197 17.94 1.77 -8.04
C GLY A 197 19.10 1.55 -7.07
#